data_AF-A0A5K7S415-F1
#
_entry.id   AF-A0A5K7S415-F1
#
_cell.length_a   1.000
_cell.length_b   1.000
_cell.length_c   1.000
_cell.angle_alpha   90.00
_cell.angle_beta   90.00
_cell.angle_gamma   90.00
#
_symmetry.space_group_name_H-M   'P 1'
#
loop_
_entity.id
_entity.type
_entity.pdbx_description
1 polymer ?
#
loop_
_entity_poly.entity_id
_entity_poly.type
_entity_poly.pdbx_seq_one_letter_code
_entity_poly.pdbx_strand_id
1 'polypeptide(L)' 'MVTVIKTGNSIHRIFNYNENKVKEGVAECMGAGNYPIDSDKMSLSIKLNRFLKQIELNENVKRNSVHIL' A
#
# COMPACT_ATOMS: atom_id res chain seq x y z
N MET A 1 -6.85 0.55 -23.41
CA MET A 1 -6.06 0.79 -22.17
C MET A 1 -5.80 -0.55 -21.52
N VAL A 2 -4.56 -0.86 -21.14
CA VAL A 2 -4.18 -2.15 -20.53
C VAL A 2 -3.48 -1.85 -19.20
N THR A 3 -3.78 -2.63 -18.17
CA THR A 3 -3.25 -2.47 -16.80
C THR A 3 -2.30 -3.62 -16.49
N VAL A 4 -1.23 -3.34 -15.75
CA VAL A 4 -0.24 -4.36 -15.34
C VAL A 4 -0.48 -4.75 -13.89
N ILE A 5 -0.67 -6.04 -13.63
CA ILE A 5 -0.88 -6.57 -12.27
C ILE A 5 0.33 -7.38 -11.84
N LYS A 6 0.90 -7.07 -10.67
CA LYS A 6 2.03 -7.79 -10.07
C LYS A 6 1.66 -8.28 -8.68
N THR A 7 1.90 -9.55 -8.38
CA THR A 7 1.71 -10.14 -7.05
C THR A 7 3.05 -10.38 -6.37
N GLY A 8 3.10 -10.26 -5.05
CA GLY A 8 4.34 -10.32 -4.27
C GLY A 8 4.13 -10.75 -2.83
N ASN A 9 5.26 -10.79 -2.11
CA ASN A 9 5.33 -11.10 -0.67
C ASN A 9 5.78 -9.90 0.18
N SER A 10 6.20 -8.81 -0.46
CA SER A 10 6.72 -7.63 0.20
C SER A 10 5.77 -6.46 -0.01
N ILE A 11 4.97 -6.17 1.01
CA ILE A 11 4.14 -4.96 1.03
C ILE A 11 5.00 -3.70 1.17
N HIS A 12 6.13 -3.78 1.89
CA HIS A 12 7.08 -2.69 2.06
C HIS A 12 7.53 -2.09 0.72
N ARG A 13 7.89 -2.94 -0.26
CA ARG A 13 8.37 -2.47 -1.56
C ARG A 13 7.29 -1.71 -2.34
N ILE A 14 6.06 -2.22 -2.35
CA ILE A 14 4.94 -1.61 -3.08
C ILE A 14 4.51 -0.32 -2.39
N PHE A 15 4.42 -0.32 -1.06
CA PHE A 15 4.11 0.86 -0.26
C PHE A 15 5.12 1.99 -0.52
N ASN A 16 6.42 1.71 -0.36
CA ASN A 16 7.46 2.71 -0.57
C ASN A 16 7.52 3.21 -2.02
N TYR A 17 7.27 2.35 -3.01
CA TYR A 17 7.17 2.77 -4.41
C TYR A 17 6.09 3.84 -4.62
N ASN A 18 4.89 3.61 -4.07
CA ASN A 18 3.77 4.53 -4.23
C ASN A 18 3.99 5.83 -3.44
N GLU A 19 4.41 5.75 -2.17
CA GLU A 19 4.63 6.94 -1.35
C GLU A 19 5.80 7.79 -1.88
N ASN A 20 6.85 7.18 -2.44
CA ASN A 20 7.92 7.94 -3.11
C ASN A 20 7.40 8.68 -4.34
N LYS A 21 6.55 8.04 -5.17
CA LYS A 21 5.95 8.71 -6.34
C LYS A 21 5.03 9.87 -5.97
N VAL A 22 4.24 9.71 -4.90
CA VAL A 22 3.41 10.80 -4.37
C VAL A 22 4.29 11.93 -3.84
N LYS A 23 5.35 11.59 -3.10
CA LYS A 23 6.34 12.57 -2.62
C LYS A 23 7.05 13.33 -3.75
N GLU A 24 7.34 12.65 -4.86
CA GLU A 24 7.96 13.22 -6.05
C GLU A 24 6.96 14.02 -6.92
N GLY A 25 5.67 14.00 -6.60
CA GLY A 25 4.63 14.70 -7.36
C GLY A 25 4.29 14.05 -8.70
N VAL A 26 4.74 12.81 -8.95
CA VAL A 26 4.48 12.05 -10.18
C VAL A 26 3.26 11.12 -10.04
N ALA A 27 2.64 11.09 -8.87
CA ALA A 27 1.41 10.36 -8.59
C ALA A 27 0.58 11.10 -7.52
N GLU A 28 -0.70 10.79 -7.45
CA GLU A 28 -1.62 11.28 -6.42
C GLU A 28 -2.27 10.12 -5.65
N CYS A 29 -2.67 10.38 -4.41
CA CYS A 29 -3.43 9.40 -3.63
C CYS A 29 -4.89 9.39 -4.12
N MET A 30 -5.28 8.34 -4.85
CA MET A 30 -6.64 8.18 -5.36
C MET A 30 -7.67 7.82 -4.29
N GLY A 31 -7.23 7.29 -3.14
CA GLY A 31 -8.11 6.94 -2.04
C GLY A 31 -7.42 6.10 -0.96
N ALA A 32 -7.94 6.19 0.26
CA ALA A 32 -7.42 5.48 1.43
C ALA A 32 -8.55 4.83 2.24
N GLY A 33 -9.22 3.86 1.61
CA GLY A 33 -10.29 3.12 2.27
C GLY A 33 -9.80 2.28 3.45
N ASN A 34 -10.66 2.07 4.45
CA ASN A 34 -10.42 1.21 5.63
C ASN A 34 -9.28 1.69 6.56
N TYR A 35 -8.89 2.96 6.44
CA TYR A 35 -8.10 3.66 7.44
C TYR A 35 -9.03 4.43 8.39
N PRO A 36 -8.76 4.42 9.70
CA PRO A 36 -9.59 5.13 10.69
C PRO A 36 -9.33 6.64 10.73
N ILE A 37 -8.35 7.12 9.97
CA ILE A 37 -7.88 8.51 9.93
C ILE A 37 -7.69 8.87 8.45
N ASP A 38 -7.95 10.12 8.08
CA ASP A 38 -7.69 10.64 6.75
C ASP A 38 -6.20 10.46 6.36
N SER A 39 -5.93 10.07 5.12
CA SER A 39 -4.58 9.67 4.69
C SER A 39 -3.52 10.77 4.76
N ASP A 40 -3.96 12.03 4.65
CA ASP A 40 -3.15 13.24 4.76
C ASP A 40 -2.72 13.52 6.21
N LYS A 41 -3.48 13.02 7.19
CA LYS A 41 -3.20 13.15 8.63
C LYS A 41 -2.38 11.98 9.18
N MET A 42 -2.07 10.98 8.35
CA MET A 42 -1.34 9.80 8.75
C MET A 42 0.14 9.88 8.38
N SER A 43 1.02 9.48 9.32
CA SER A 43 2.43 9.26 8.99
C SER A 43 2.62 7.96 8.18
N LEU A 44 3.72 7.88 7.43
CA LEU A 44 4.09 6.70 6.64
C LEU A 44 4.14 5.42 7.49
N SER A 45 4.62 5.52 8.73
CA SER A 45 4.70 4.38 9.64
C SER A 45 3.32 3.86 10.03
N ILE A 46 2.35 4.73 10.30
CA ILE A 46 0.97 4.31 10.61
C ILE A 46 0.34 3.63 9.38
N LYS A 47 0.51 4.21 8.19
CA LYS A 47 -0.01 3.62 6.94
C LYS A 47 0.55 2.21 6.70
N LEU A 48 1.86 2.04 6.83
CA LEU A 48 2.54 0.76 6.64
C LEU A 48 2.17 -0.27 7.71
N ASN A 49 2.18 0.12 8.98
CA ASN A 49 1.86 -0.78 10.08
C ASN A 49 0.43 -1.32 9.98
N ARG A 50 -0.51 -0.54 9.43
CA ARG A 50 -1.87 -1.04 9.15
C ARG A 50 -1.84 -2.24 8.21
N PHE A 51 -1.07 -2.17 7.12
CA PHE A 51 -0.93 -3.30 6.20
C PHE A 51 -0.25 -4.48 6.86
N LEU A 52 0.85 -4.25 7.58
CA LEU A 52 1.58 -5.32 8.27
C LEU A 52 0.68 -6.05 9.26
N LYS A 53 -0.15 -5.32 10.01
CA LYS A 53 -1.09 -5.94 10.95
C LYS A 53 -2.13 -6.81 10.24
N GLN A 54 -2.66 -6.37 9.09
CA GLN A 54 -3.61 -7.18 8.31
C GLN A 54 -2.98 -8.46 7.76
N ILE A 55 -1.71 -8.39 7.37
CA ILE A 55 -0.96 -9.53 6.87
C ILE A 55 -0.71 -10.54 7.99
N GLU A 56 -0.29 -10.06 9.18
CA GLU A 56 -0.10 -10.89 10.37
C GLU A 56 -1.39 -11.62 10.77
N LEU A 57 -2.55 -10.96 10.67
CA LEU A 57 -3.85 -11.56 11.03
C LEU A 57 -4.35 -12.62 10.03
N ASN A 58 -3.74 -12.76 8.84
CA ASN A 58 -4.19 -13.70 7.82
C ASN A 58 -3.04 -14.53 7.25
N GLU A 59 -2.62 -15.52 8.04
CA GLU A 59 -1.53 -16.45 7.71
C GLU A 59 -1.82 -17.37 6.51
N ASN A 60 -3.09 -17.49 6.09
CA ASN A 60 -3.47 -18.33 4.95
C ASN A 60 -3.03 -17.73 3.60
N VAL A 61 -2.63 -16.46 3.56
CA VAL A 61 -2.32 -15.75 2.33
C VAL A 61 -0.86 -15.97 1.92
N LYS A 62 -0.65 -16.75 0.86
CA LYS A 62 0.70 -17.03 0.30
C LYS A 62 1.34 -15.85 -0.42
N ARG A 63 0.53 -14.97 -1.03
CA ARG A 63 0.95 -13.73 -1.72
C ARG A 63 0.18 -12.57 -1.09
N ASN A 64 0.81 -11.88 -0.15
CA ASN A 64 0.17 -10.90 0.71
C ASN A 64 0.12 -9.48 0.13
N SER A 65 0.62 -9.29 -1.10
CA SER A 65 0.60 -7.99 -1.76
C SER A 65 0.30 -8.09 -3.25
N VAL A 66 -0.49 -7.14 -3.74
CA VAL A 66 -0.85 -6.95 -5.14
C VAL A 66 -0.60 -5.48 -5.50
N HIS A 67 0.07 -5.25 -6.63
CA HIS A 67 0.34 -3.94 -7.17
C HIS A 67 -0.30 -3.83 -8.56
N ILE A 68 -1.20 -2.86 -8.70
CA ILE A 68 -1.93 -2.56 -9.91
C ILE A 68 -1.35 -1.26 -10.48
N LEU A 69 -0.79 -1.32 -11.69
CA LEU A 69 -0.04 -0.26 -12.37
C LEU A 69 -0.72 0.16 -13.68
#